data_AF-A0A3B4ADZ9-F1
#
_entry.id   AF-A0A3B4ADZ9-F1
#
_cell.length_a   1.000
_cell.length_b   1.000
_cell.length_c   1.000
_cell.angle_alpha   90.00
_cell.angle_beta   90.00
_cell.angle_gamma   90.00
#
_symmetry.space_group_name_H-M   'P 1'
#
loop_
_entity.id
_entity.type
_entity.pdbx_description
1 polymer ?
#
loop_
_entity_poly.entity_id
_entity_poly.type
_entity_poly.pdbx_seq_one_letter_code
_entity_poly.pdbx_strand_id
1 'polypeptide(L)'
;MAAAELEWIPESLYNTAISAVVDNYSRSRRDIRSLPENIQFDVYYKLYQQGRLCQLGGEFCELEVFAKVLRASDKRHLLHHCFQALMDHGVKVASVLANSFSRRCSYIAESDAHVKEKAIQFGFVLGGFLSDAGWYGDAEKVFLSCLQLCSLHSEVLHCFRAVECCVRLLHVRNGNCKYHLGEETFKLAQSFMDKLSTHGHQANRAALYGELCALLFAKSHYDEAYRWCIEAMKEITPGLPVKVVVDVLRQASKACVVKREFRKAEQLIKHAVFLAREHFGHKHPKYSDTLLDYGFYLLNVDNICQSVAIYQTALDIRQSVFGGKNIHVATAHEDLAYSSYVHQYSSGKFDNALFHAERAIDIITHILPEDHLLLASSKRVKGKDSTHHDLHLSSLQLAKKAFGEFNVQTAKHYGNLGRLYQSMRKFKEAEEMHIKAIQIKEQLLGHEDYEVALSVGHLASLYNYDMNQYEDAERLYLRSIAIGKKLFGEGYSGLEYDYRGLIKLYNSVGNFEKVFEYHNVLSNWNRLRDRQFAVADALEDVNNTPQQTQEVVQAFLLAQAHGPTRPCLA
;
A
#
# COMPACT_ATOMS: atom_id res chain seq x y z
N MET A 1 -37.31 30.56 -4.76
CA MET A 1 -37.97 29.27 -5.01
C MET A 1 -38.11 29.11 -6.51
N ALA A 2 -37.23 28.32 -7.12
CA ALA A 2 -37.43 27.83 -8.48
C ALA A 2 -37.67 26.32 -8.32
N ALA A 3 -38.90 25.89 -8.59
CA ALA A 3 -39.23 24.47 -8.68
C ALA A 3 -38.53 23.95 -9.95
N ALA A 4 -37.48 23.15 -9.75
CA ALA A 4 -36.95 22.35 -10.84
C ALA A 4 -38.06 21.36 -11.23
N GLU A 5 -38.52 21.44 -12.47
CA GLU A 5 -39.40 20.44 -13.07
C GLU A 5 -38.71 19.08 -12.95
N LEU A 6 -39.29 18.18 -12.15
CA LEU A 6 -38.92 16.78 -12.11
C LEU A 6 -39.30 16.16 -13.46
N GLU A 7 -38.37 16.16 -14.41
CA GLU A 7 -38.50 15.35 -15.62
C GLU A 7 -38.64 13.88 -15.21
N TRP A 8 -39.86 13.35 -15.33
CA TRP A 8 -40.12 11.94 -15.16
C TRP A 8 -39.54 11.20 -16.37
N ILE A 9 -38.37 10.59 -16.18
CA ILE A 9 -37.77 9.69 -17.17
C ILE A 9 -38.36 8.29 -16.92
N PRO A 10 -39.11 7.70 -17.87
CA PRO A 10 -39.66 6.36 -17.70
C PRO A 10 -38.54 5.34 -17.53
N GLU A 11 -38.69 4.38 -16.60
CA GLU A 11 -37.80 3.22 -16.56
C GLU A 11 -37.86 2.48 -17.90
N SER A 12 -36.71 1.96 -18.37
CA SER A 12 -36.69 1.09 -19.54
C SER A 12 -37.53 -0.17 -19.27
N LEU A 13 -38.13 -0.74 -20.32
CA LEU A 13 -38.88 -2.01 -20.19
C LEU A 13 -38.06 -3.11 -19.51
N TYR A 14 -36.74 -3.13 -19.78
CA TYR A 14 -35.81 -4.03 -19.12
C TYR A 14 -35.76 -3.80 -17.60
N ASN A 15 -35.55 -2.56 -17.17
CA ASN A 15 -35.50 -2.22 -15.74
C ASN A 15 -36.83 -2.52 -15.05
N THR A 16 -37.96 -2.21 -15.70
CA THR A 16 -39.30 -2.54 -15.20
C THR A 16 -39.50 -4.06 -15.08
N ALA A 17 -39.03 -4.85 -16.05
CA ALA A 17 -39.09 -6.30 -15.98
C ALA A 17 -38.24 -6.87 -14.83
N ILE A 18 -37.03 -6.36 -14.64
CA ILE A 18 -36.17 -6.73 -13.52
C ILE A 18 -36.84 -6.37 -12.18
N SER A 19 -37.42 -5.17 -12.07
CA SER A 19 -38.21 -4.76 -10.89
C SER A 19 -39.33 -5.75 -10.59
N ALA A 20 -40.15 -6.10 -11.59
CA ALA A 20 -41.27 -7.04 -11.42
C ALA A 20 -40.80 -8.45 -10.99
N VAL A 21 -39.67 -8.92 -11.53
CA VAL A 21 -39.06 -10.20 -11.13
C VAL A 21 -38.61 -10.15 -9.67
N VAL A 22 -37.98 -9.04 -9.24
CA VAL A 22 -37.53 -8.83 -7.87
C VAL A 22 -38.71 -8.70 -6.91
N ASP A 23 -39.77 -7.99 -7.27
CA ASP A 23 -40.96 -7.86 -6.41
C ASP A 23 -41.61 -9.23 -6.14
N ASN A 24 -41.47 -10.17 -7.08
CA ASN A 24 -41.93 -11.55 -6.96
C ASN A 24 -40.81 -12.54 -6.60
N TYR A 25 -39.66 -12.07 -6.11
CA TYR A 25 -38.44 -12.85 -5.92
C TYR A 25 -38.65 -14.20 -5.24
N SER A 26 -39.45 -14.26 -4.17
CA SER A 26 -39.69 -15.51 -3.43
C SER A 26 -40.31 -16.61 -4.29
N ARG A 27 -41.12 -16.24 -5.29
CA ARG A 27 -41.75 -17.15 -6.25
C ARG A 27 -40.81 -17.51 -7.40
N SER A 28 -40.03 -16.52 -7.88
CA SER A 28 -39.13 -16.65 -9.04
C SER A 28 -37.70 -17.09 -8.70
N ARG A 29 -37.35 -17.27 -7.41
CA ARG A 29 -35.98 -17.55 -6.94
C ARG A 29 -35.29 -18.69 -7.70
N ARG A 30 -36.01 -19.79 -7.96
CA ARG A 30 -35.46 -20.95 -8.67
C ARG A 30 -35.14 -20.61 -10.13
N ASP A 31 -36.07 -19.91 -10.79
CA ASP A 31 -35.93 -19.52 -12.19
C ASP A 31 -34.82 -18.50 -12.38
N ILE A 32 -34.64 -17.58 -11.42
CA ILE A 32 -33.55 -16.59 -11.41
C ILE A 32 -32.18 -17.26 -11.50
N ARG A 33 -31.97 -18.40 -10.82
CA ARG A 33 -30.69 -19.13 -10.86
C ARG A 33 -30.37 -19.70 -12.23
N SER A 34 -31.39 -19.94 -13.05
CA SER A 34 -31.24 -20.46 -14.41
C SER A 34 -30.92 -19.36 -15.43
N LEU A 35 -31.22 -18.08 -15.14
CA LEU A 35 -31.00 -16.95 -16.05
C LEU A 35 -29.52 -16.79 -16.44
N PRO A 36 -29.21 -16.23 -17.62
CA PRO A 36 -27.84 -15.90 -18.01
C PRO A 36 -27.12 -15.03 -16.96
N GLU A 37 -25.80 -15.19 -16.83
CA GLU A 37 -24.93 -14.55 -15.83
C GLU A 37 -25.25 -13.05 -15.63
N ASN A 38 -25.32 -12.31 -16.74
CA ASN A 38 -25.52 -10.86 -16.71
C ASN A 38 -26.93 -10.46 -16.24
N ILE A 39 -27.96 -11.20 -16.64
CA ILE A 39 -29.35 -10.93 -16.26
C ILE A 39 -29.56 -11.33 -14.80
N GLN A 40 -29.01 -12.49 -14.39
CA GLN A 40 -29.03 -12.93 -13.01
C GLN A 40 -28.37 -11.89 -12.09
N PHE A 41 -27.21 -11.35 -12.51
CA PHE A 41 -26.55 -10.30 -11.77
C PHE A 41 -27.42 -9.04 -11.66
N ASP A 42 -28.11 -8.62 -12.72
CA ASP A 42 -28.99 -7.44 -12.68
C ASP A 42 -30.15 -7.60 -11.68
N VAL A 43 -30.72 -8.80 -11.58
CA VAL A 43 -31.72 -9.12 -10.54
C VAL A 43 -31.12 -9.00 -9.14
N TYR A 44 -29.92 -9.51 -8.91
CA TYR A 44 -29.21 -9.40 -7.63
C TYR A 44 -28.79 -7.96 -7.30
N TYR A 45 -28.36 -7.20 -8.30
CA TYR A 45 -28.04 -5.79 -8.14
C TYR A 45 -29.29 -4.96 -7.82
N LYS A 46 -30.44 -5.27 -8.44
CA LYS A 46 -31.72 -4.62 -8.10
C LYS A 46 -32.20 -4.99 -6.68
N LEU A 47 -31.97 -6.22 -6.21
CA LEU A 47 -32.17 -6.57 -4.79
C LEU A 47 -31.34 -5.70 -3.86
N TYR A 48 -30.06 -5.49 -4.20
CA TYR A 48 -29.19 -4.56 -3.46
C TYR A 48 -29.73 -3.13 -3.48
N GLN A 49 -30.12 -2.60 -4.65
CA GLN A 49 -30.68 -1.25 -4.78
C GLN A 49 -31.97 -1.06 -3.97
N GLN A 50 -32.79 -2.11 -3.82
CA GLN A 50 -33.98 -2.09 -2.98
C GLN A 50 -33.70 -2.35 -1.48
N GLY A 51 -32.44 -2.47 -1.06
CA GLY A 51 -32.04 -2.72 0.33
C GLY A 51 -32.35 -4.14 0.84
N ARG A 52 -32.61 -5.10 -0.05
CA ARG A 52 -33.04 -6.47 0.29
C ARG A 52 -31.84 -7.39 0.61
N LEU A 53 -30.98 -6.93 1.52
CA LEU A 53 -29.68 -7.53 1.81
C LEU A 53 -29.76 -8.96 2.37
N CYS A 54 -30.81 -9.32 3.13
CA CYS A 54 -30.97 -10.68 3.64
C CYS A 54 -31.16 -11.71 2.51
N GLN A 55 -31.96 -11.38 1.50
CA GLN A 55 -32.19 -12.27 0.36
C GLN A 55 -30.97 -12.35 -0.53
N LEU A 56 -30.34 -11.22 -0.81
CA LEU A 56 -29.09 -11.16 -1.55
C LEU A 56 -27.98 -11.96 -0.85
N GLY A 57 -27.83 -11.80 0.47
CA GLY A 57 -26.86 -12.55 1.27
C GLY A 57 -27.11 -14.05 1.24
N GLY A 58 -28.38 -14.47 1.27
CA GLY A 58 -28.74 -15.88 1.08
C GLY A 58 -28.33 -16.46 -0.28
N GLU A 59 -28.30 -15.64 -1.33
CA GLU A 59 -27.79 -16.07 -2.64
C GLU A 59 -26.27 -16.04 -2.72
N PHE A 60 -25.63 -14.99 -2.21
CA PHE A 60 -24.19 -14.81 -2.32
C PHE A 60 -23.40 -15.78 -1.42
N CYS A 61 -24.02 -16.34 -0.39
CA CYS A 61 -23.46 -17.42 0.41
C CYS A 61 -23.45 -18.79 -0.32
N GLU A 62 -24.21 -18.96 -1.41
CA GLU A 62 -24.26 -20.20 -2.17
C GLU A 62 -23.11 -20.24 -3.19
N LEU A 63 -22.20 -21.20 -3.03
CA LEU A 63 -20.96 -21.25 -3.81
C LEU A 63 -21.18 -21.29 -5.33
N GLU A 64 -22.15 -22.06 -5.80
CA GLU A 64 -22.46 -22.18 -7.24
C GLU A 64 -23.11 -20.91 -7.81
N VAL A 65 -23.95 -20.25 -7.00
CA VAL A 65 -24.57 -18.96 -7.39
C VAL A 65 -23.48 -17.90 -7.49
N PHE A 66 -22.59 -17.82 -6.49
CA PHE A 66 -21.50 -16.87 -6.49
C PHE A 66 -20.50 -17.13 -7.61
N ALA A 67 -20.22 -18.40 -7.94
CA ALA A 67 -19.39 -18.78 -9.08
C ALA A 67 -19.94 -18.25 -10.41
N LYS A 68 -21.27 -18.20 -10.56
CA LYS A 68 -21.93 -17.64 -11.73
C LYS A 68 -21.88 -16.12 -11.75
N VAL A 69 -22.11 -15.48 -10.61
CA VAL A 69 -21.96 -14.02 -10.43
C VAL A 69 -20.55 -13.55 -10.77
N LEU A 70 -19.51 -14.31 -10.43
CA LEU A 70 -18.12 -13.98 -10.74
C LEU A 70 -17.80 -13.97 -12.25
N ARG A 71 -18.64 -14.59 -13.10
CA ARG A 71 -18.46 -14.60 -14.56
C ARG A 71 -19.00 -13.35 -15.26
N ALA A 72 -19.78 -12.50 -14.57
CA ALA A 72 -20.20 -11.19 -15.07
C ALA A 72 -19.06 -10.17 -14.93
N SER A 73 -18.01 -10.33 -15.75
CA SER A 73 -16.73 -9.64 -15.60
C SER A 73 -16.81 -8.12 -15.80
N ASP A 74 -17.70 -7.64 -16.66
CA ASP A 74 -18.00 -6.22 -16.90
C ASP A 74 -18.66 -5.54 -15.70
N LYS A 75 -19.27 -6.32 -14.80
CA LYS A 75 -19.99 -5.85 -13.61
C LYS A 75 -19.19 -5.98 -12.32
N ARG A 76 -17.88 -6.22 -12.42
CA ARG A 76 -16.98 -6.48 -11.28
C ARG A 76 -17.03 -5.39 -10.20
N HIS A 77 -17.05 -4.12 -10.61
CA HIS A 77 -17.15 -2.99 -9.67
C HIS A 77 -18.49 -2.99 -8.90
N LEU A 78 -19.61 -3.27 -9.57
CA LEU A 78 -20.93 -3.43 -8.94
C LEU A 78 -20.96 -4.62 -7.98
N LEU A 79 -20.25 -5.70 -8.31
CA LEU A 79 -20.13 -6.85 -7.42
C LEU A 79 -19.38 -6.50 -6.13
N HIS A 80 -18.30 -5.71 -6.21
CA HIS A 80 -17.61 -5.21 -5.02
C HIS A 80 -18.54 -4.39 -4.12
N HIS A 81 -19.40 -3.53 -4.69
CA HIS A 81 -20.41 -2.79 -3.93
C HIS A 81 -21.41 -3.69 -3.22
N CYS A 82 -22.00 -4.66 -3.94
CA CYS A 82 -22.97 -5.59 -3.37
C CYS A 82 -22.32 -6.41 -2.24
N PHE A 83 -21.12 -6.91 -2.49
CA PHE A 83 -20.37 -7.70 -1.53
C PHE A 83 -20.03 -6.88 -0.29
N GLN A 84 -19.48 -5.67 -0.44
CA GLN A 84 -19.18 -4.80 0.69
C GLN A 84 -20.43 -4.50 1.53
N ALA A 85 -21.56 -4.17 0.89
CA ALA A 85 -22.80 -3.88 1.60
C ALA A 85 -23.30 -5.07 2.44
N LEU A 86 -23.12 -6.29 1.95
CA LEU A 86 -23.43 -7.50 2.72
C LEU A 86 -22.48 -7.68 3.91
N MET A 87 -21.18 -7.44 3.71
CA MET A 87 -20.19 -7.52 4.78
C MET A 87 -20.47 -6.48 5.87
N ASP A 88 -20.80 -5.24 5.48
CA ASP A 88 -21.17 -4.15 6.40
C ASP A 88 -22.47 -4.46 7.17
N HIS A 89 -23.42 -5.16 6.53
CA HIS A 89 -24.64 -5.67 7.16
C HIS A 89 -24.38 -6.87 8.11
N GLY A 90 -23.14 -7.38 8.17
CA GLY A 90 -22.75 -8.49 9.03
C GLY A 90 -22.98 -9.88 8.42
N VAL A 91 -23.31 -9.97 7.12
CA VAL A 91 -23.38 -11.25 6.41
C VAL A 91 -21.96 -11.74 6.16
N LYS A 92 -21.62 -12.93 6.65
CA LYS A 92 -20.25 -13.47 6.59
C LYS A 92 -19.92 -14.16 5.26
N VAL A 93 -20.31 -13.55 4.13
CA VAL A 93 -20.24 -14.13 2.77
C VAL A 93 -18.84 -14.69 2.48
N ALA A 94 -17.79 -13.90 2.72
CA ALA A 94 -16.40 -14.30 2.49
C ALA A 94 -16.05 -15.65 3.14
N SER A 95 -16.30 -15.76 4.46
CA SER A 95 -16.00 -16.95 5.23
C SER A 95 -16.86 -18.15 4.84
N VAL A 96 -18.14 -17.94 4.53
CA VAL A 96 -19.05 -19.02 4.11
C VAL A 96 -18.58 -19.60 2.78
N LEU A 97 -18.23 -18.75 1.82
CA LEU A 97 -17.71 -19.17 0.51
C LEU A 97 -16.36 -19.91 0.64
N ALA A 98 -15.41 -19.34 1.39
CA ALA A 98 -14.10 -19.95 1.60
C ALA A 98 -14.19 -21.31 2.31
N ASN A 99 -15.05 -21.43 3.33
CA ASN A 99 -15.31 -22.69 4.02
C ASN A 99 -15.97 -23.73 3.12
N SER A 100 -16.98 -23.32 2.35
CA SER A 100 -17.69 -24.21 1.43
C SER A 100 -16.79 -24.71 0.32
N PHE A 101 -15.95 -23.83 -0.24
CA PHE A 101 -14.96 -24.20 -1.24
C PHE A 101 -13.91 -25.17 -0.67
N SER A 102 -13.34 -24.86 0.49
CA SER A 102 -12.36 -25.73 1.15
C SER A 102 -12.92 -27.12 1.44
N ARG A 103 -14.17 -27.20 1.92
CA ARG A 103 -14.87 -28.48 2.12
C ARG A 103 -15.06 -29.23 0.80
N ARG A 104 -15.46 -28.54 -0.28
CA ARG A 104 -15.56 -29.15 -1.61
C ARG A 104 -14.22 -29.72 -2.07
N CYS A 105 -13.11 -29.00 -1.90
CA CYS A 105 -11.77 -29.49 -2.22
C CYS A 105 -11.44 -30.80 -1.48
N SER A 106 -11.83 -30.93 -0.21
CA SER A 106 -11.59 -32.16 0.55
C SER A 106 -12.33 -33.38 -0.03
N TYR A 107 -13.56 -33.20 -0.52
CA TYR A 107 -14.34 -34.30 -1.13
C TYR A 107 -13.81 -34.73 -2.50
N ILE A 108 -13.18 -33.82 -3.25
CA ILE A 108 -12.68 -34.10 -4.59
C ILE A 108 -11.18 -34.45 -4.63
N ALA A 109 -10.52 -34.54 -3.47
CA ALA A 109 -9.08 -34.79 -3.38
C ALA A 109 -8.67 -36.08 -4.14
N GLU A 110 -9.51 -37.11 -4.03
CA GLU A 110 -9.33 -38.42 -4.68
C GLU A 110 -10.00 -38.52 -6.06
N SER A 111 -10.67 -37.46 -6.53
CA SER A 111 -11.24 -37.42 -7.89
C SER A 111 -10.15 -37.32 -8.96
N ASP A 112 -10.51 -37.47 -10.23
CA ASP A 112 -9.58 -37.33 -11.35
C ASP A 112 -8.97 -35.92 -11.49
N ALA A 113 -7.90 -35.82 -12.27
CA ALA A 113 -7.14 -34.59 -12.49
C ALA A 113 -7.99 -33.45 -13.09
N HIS A 114 -8.96 -33.77 -13.95
CA HIS A 114 -9.79 -32.76 -14.61
C HIS A 114 -10.78 -32.11 -13.64
N VAL A 115 -11.37 -32.89 -12.74
CA VAL A 115 -12.22 -32.37 -11.66
C VAL A 115 -11.43 -31.42 -10.76
N LYS A 116 -10.19 -31.80 -10.41
CA LYS A 116 -9.31 -30.96 -9.58
C LYS A 116 -8.88 -29.68 -10.29
N GLU A 117 -8.48 -29.75 -11.56
CA GLU A 117 -8.10 -28.56 -12.34
C GLU A 117 -9.25 -27.56 -12.42
N LYS A 118 -10.49 -28.02 -12.67
CA LYS A 118 -11.68 -27.14 -12.65
C LYS A 118 -11.88 -26.47 -11.28
N ALA A 119 -11.66 -27.20 -10.20
CA ALA A 119 -11.76 -26.66 -8.85
C ALA A 119 -10.64 -25.64 -8.55
N ILE A 120 -9.41 -25.90 -8.99
CA ILE A 120 -8.27 -24.99 -8.86
C ILE A 120 -8.54 -23.69 -9.62
N GLN A 121 -8.98 -23.77 -10.87
CA GLN A 121 -9.35 -22.60 -11.67
C GLN A 121 -10.45 -21.77 -11.01
N PHE A 122 -11.51 -22.42 -10.51
CA PHE A 122 -12.55 -21.72 -9.78
C PHE A 122 -12.02 -21.07 -8.50
N GLY A 123 -11.17 -21.78 -7.74
CA GLY A 123 -10.52 -21.24 -6.55
C GLY A 123 -9.64 -20.02 -6.84
N PHE A 124 -8.97 -19.97 -8.00
CA PHE A 124 -8.21 -18.78 -8.40
C PHE A 124 -9.11 -17.57 -8.65
N VAL A 125 -10.29 -17.77 -9.24
CA VAL A 125 -11.26 -16.68 -9.47
C VAL A 125 -11.91 -16.23 -8.17
N LEU A 126 -12.34 -17.18 -7.32
CA LEU A 126 -12.96 -16.89 -6.03
C LEU A 126 -11.97 -16.23 -5.07
N GLY A 127 -10.82 -16.86 -4.85
CA GLY A 127 -9.76 -16.31 -3.99
C GLY A 127 -9.23 -14.99 -4.54
N GLY A 128 -9.12 -14.86 -5.86
CA GLY A 128 -8.77 -13.60 -6.52
C GLY A 128 -9.77 -12.49 -6.21
N PHE A 129 -11.08 -12.77 -6.28
CA PHE A 129 -12.11 -11.80 -5.87
C PHE A 129 -12.02 -11.42 -4.40
N LEU A 130 -11.89 -12.39 -3.50
CA LEU A 130 -11.78 -12.12 -2.06
C LEU A 130 -10.52 -11.30 -1.75
N SER A 131 -9.42 -11.58 -2.46
CA SER A 131 -8.18 -10.82 -2.38
C SER A 131 -8.35 -9.38 -2.89
N ASP A 132 -8.93 -9.21 -4.08
CA ASP A 132 -9.18 -7.88 -4.68
C ASP A 132 -10.16 -7.06 -3.83
N ALA A 133 -11.07 -7.73 -3.10
CA ALA A 133 -11.98 -7.08 -2.18
C ALA A 133 -11.29 -6.72 -0.84
N GLY A 134 -10.16 -7.33 -0.47
CA GLY A 134 -9.47 -7.07 0.79
C GLY A 134 -9.73 -8.09 1.92
N TRP A 135 -10.38 -9.22 1.61
CA TRP A 135 -10.63 -10.32 2.55
C TRP A 135 -9.50 -11.36 2.49
N TYR A 136 -8.29 -10.92 2.86
CA TYR A 136 -7.07 -11.71 2.70
C TYR A 136 -7.08 -13.04 3.46
N GLY A 137 -7.66 -13.11 4.66
CA GLY A 137 -7.75 -14.35 5.42
C GLY A 137 -8.58 -15.43 4.72
N ASP A 138 -9.72 -15.05 4.15
CA ASP A 138 -10.60 -15.96 3.41
C ASP A 138 -10.00 -16.34 2.05
N ALA A 139 -9.37 -15.37 1.37
CA ALA A 139 -8.63 -15.63 0.13
C ALA A 139 -7.47 -16.61 0.34
N GLU A 140 -6.68 -16.44 1.41
CA GLU A 140 -5.60 -17.35 1.80
C GLU A 140 -6.13 -18.78 1.98
N LYS A 141 -7.28 -18.94 2.65
CA LYS A 141 -7.91 -20.26 2.84
C LYS A 141 -8.28 -20.94 1.52
N VAL A 142 -8.83 -20.18 0.57
CA VAL A 142 -9.14 -20.68 -0.77
C VAL A 142 -7.87 -21.12 -1.49
N PHE A 143 -6.84 -20.28 -1.51
CA PHE A 143 -5.58 -20.62 -2.17
C PHE A 143 -4.84 -21.79 -1.52
N LEU A 144 -4.85 -21.91 -0.19
CA LEU A 144 -4.29 -23.10 0.49
C LEU A 144 -5.02 -24.38 0.07
N SER A 145 -6.34 -24.33 -0.11
CA SER A 145 -7.12 -25.48 -0.59
C SER A 145 -6.74 -25.84 -2.04
N CYS A 146 -6.51 -24.84 -2.91
CA CYS A 146 -5.99 -25.06 -4.26
C CYS A 146 -4.59 -25.67 -4.25
N LEU A 147 -3.68 -25.12 -3.44
CA LEU A 147 -2.29 -25.60 -3.33
C LEU A 147 -2.23 -27.05 -2.84
N GLN A 148 -3.11 -27.43 -1.91
CA GLN A 148 -3.25 -28.81 -1.47
C GLN A 148 -3.63 -29.72 -2.64
N LEU A 149 -4.63 -29.35 -3.46
CA LEU A 149 -4.99 -30.11 -4.65
C LEU A 149 -3.84 -30.22 -5.66
N CYS A 150 -3.08 -29.14 -5.88
CA CYS A 150 -1.90 -29.16 -6.74
C CYS A 150 -0.83 -30.14 -6.24
N SER A 151 -0.68 -30.27 -4.92
CA SER A 151 0.37 -31.10 -4.30
C SER A 151 0.07 -32.59 -4.31
N LEU A 152 -1.17 -32.99 -4.59
CA LEU A 152 -1.58 -34.41 -4.66
C LEU A 152 -1.14 -35.11 -5.96
N HIS A 153 -0.66 -34.35 -6.96
CA HIS A 153 -0.20 -34.88 -8.23
C HIS A 153 1.17 -34.33 -8.62
N SER A 154 1.99 -35.19 -9.22
CA SER A 154 3.32 -34.83 -9.72
C SER A 154 3.32 -34.40 -11.19
N GLU A 155 2.16 -34.07 -11.77
CA GLU A 155 2.08 -33.63 -13.16
C GLU A 155 2.63 -32.20 -13.33
N VAL A 156 3.29 -31.96 -14.45
CA VAL A 156 3.87 -30.65 -14.82
C VAL A 156 2.83 -29.52 -14.73
N LEU A 157 1.60 -29.77 -15.20
CA LEU A 157 0.51 -28.78 -15.13
C LEU A 157 0.21 -28.35 -13.69
N HIS A 158 0.17 -29.31 -12.76
CA HIS A 158 -0.09 -29.04 -11.35
C HIS A 158 1.06 -28.29 -10.68
N CYS A 159 2.31 -28.52 -11.12
CA CYS A 159 3.46 -27.71 -10.69
C CYS A 159 3.33 -26.24 -11.16
N PHE A 160 2.91 -25.98 -12.40
CA PHE A 160 2.62 -24.61 -12.86
C PHE A 160 1.52 -23.94 -12.02
N ARG A 161 0.42 -24.67 -11.75
CA ARG A 161 -0.67 -24.20 -10.89
C ARG A 161 -0.21 -23.95 -9.46
N ALA A 162 0.68 -24.78 -8.92
CA ALA A 162 1.25 -24.58 -7.59
C ALA A 162 2.06 -23.27 -7.52
N VAL A 163 2.89 -22.97 -8.52
CA VAL A 163 3.62 -21.69 -8.60
C VAL A 163 2.65 -20.51 -8.67
N GLU A 164 1.64 -20.60 -9.55
CA GLU A 164 0.61 -19.57 -9.70
C GLU A 164 -0.18 -19.32 -8.40
N CYS A 165 -0.45 -20.39 -7.65
CA CYS A 165 -1.08 -20.35 -6.34
C CYS A 165 -0.17 -19.72 -5.28
N CYS A 166 1.13 -20.05 -5.29
CA CYS A 166 2.10 -19.46 -4.38
C CYS A 166 2.25 -17.95 -4.59
N VAL A 167 2.23 -17.46 -5.83
CA VAL A 167 2.23 -16.01 -6.11
C VAL A 167 1.03 -15.33 -5.43
N ARG A 168 -0.17 -15.91 -5.56
CA ARG A 168 -1.39 -15.38 -4.92
C ARG A 168 -1.36 -15.46 -3.40
N LEU A 169 -0.83 -16.56 -2.85
CA LEU A 169 -0.62 -16.72 -1.42
C LEU A 169 0.36 -15.68 -0.87
N LEU A 170 1.44 -15.43 -1.61
CA LEU A 170 2.44 -14.43 -1.22
C LEU A 170 1.80 -13.04 -1.17
N HIS A 171 1.01 -12.68 -2.19
CA HIS A 171 0.26 -11.42 -2.23
C HIS A 171 -0.63 -11.22 -1.00
N VAL A 172 -1.52 -12.18 -0.70
CA VAL A 172 -2.46 -12.04 0.43
C VAL A 172 -1.76 -12.11 1.79
N ARG A 173 -0.67 -12.88 1.91
CA ARG A 173 0.13 -12.93 3.14
C ARG A 173 0.88 -11.63 3.38
N ASN A 174 1.44 -11.03 2.34
CA ASN A 174 2.09 -9.72 2.40
C ASN A 174 1.07 -8.63 2.81
N GLY A 175 -0.08 -8.58 2.13
CA GLY A 175 -1.14 -7.62 2.43
C GLY A 175 -1.74 -7.78 3.83
N ASN A 176 -1.73 -9.00 4.37
CA ASN A 176 -2.19 -9.31 5.72
C ASN A 176 -1.07 -9.39 6.77
N CYS A 177 0.11 -8.84 6.47
CA CYS A 177 1.27 -8.77 7.38
C CYS A 177 1.79 -10.13 7.91
N LYS A 178 1.51 -11.25 7.24
CA LYS A 178 1.98 -12.60 7.59
C LYS A 178 3.33 -12.90 6.93
N TYR A 179 4.33 -12.06 7.18
CA TYR A 179 5.60 -12.07 6.43
C TYR A 179 6.40 -13.38 6.58
N HIS A 180 6.40 -14.00 7.75
CA HIS A 180 7.07 -15.30 7.97
C HIS A 180 6.49 -16.40 7.07
N LEU A 181 5.16 -16.47 6.96
CA LEU A 181 4.50 -17.40 6.04
C LEU A 181 4.76 -17.02 4.57
N GLY A 182 4.95 -15.73 4.27
CA GLY A 182 5.35 -15.26 2.94
C GLY A 182 6.69 -15.83 2.50
N GLU A 183 7.69 -15.82 3.39
CA GLU A 183 9.01 -16.41 3.11
C GLU A 183 8.92 -17.93 2.87
N GLU A 184 8.11 -18.63 3.66
CA GLU A 184 7.83 -20.06 3.45
C GLU A 184 7.14 -20.30 2.10
N THR A 185 6.14 -19.48 1.73
CA THR A 185 5.48 -19.56 0.42
C THR A 185 6.48 -19.40 -0.72
N PHE A 186 7.40 -18.44 -0.62
CA PHE A 186 8.38 -18.19 -1.67
C PHE A 186 9.34 -19.37 -1.83
N LYS A 187 9.86 -19.93 -0.73
CA LYS A 187 10.68 -21.15 -0.76
C LYS A 187 9.93 -22.32 -1.39
N LEU A 188 8.65 -22.48 -1.07
CA LEU A 188 7.80 -23.50 -1.68
C LEU A 188 7.64 -23.28 -3.19
N ALA A 189 7.40 -22.04 -3.63
CA ALA A 189 7.34 -21.68 -5.05
C ALA A 189 8.64 -22.04 -5.79
N GLN A 190 9.80 -21.76 -5.18
CA GLN A 190 11.10 -22.16 -5.72
C GLN A 190 11.20 -23.68 -5.90
N SER A 191 10.77 -24.46 -4.91
CA SER A 191 10.80 -25.93 -5.04
C SER A 191 9.97 -26.46 -6.22
N PHE A 192 8.83 -25.82 -6.53
CA PHE A 192 8.03 -26.17 -7.71
C PHE A 192 8.67 -25.69 -9.02
N MET A 193 9.32 -24.52 -9.03
CA MET A 193 10.08 -24.05 -10.19
C MET A 193 11.28 -24.94 -10.50
N ASP A 194 11.96 -25.45 -9.47
CA ASP A 194 13.08 -26.39 -9.63
C ASP A 194 12.57 -27.69 -10.25
N LYS A 195 11.43 -28.21 -9.77
CA LYS A 195 10.76 -29.38 -10.38
C LYS A 195 10.35 -29.14 -11.84
N LEU A 196 9.87 -27.94 -12.20
CA LEU A 196 9.57 -27.62 -13.59
C LEU A 196 10.83 -27.60 -14.44
N SER A 197 11.91 -27.01 -13.92
CA SER A 197 13.19 -26.91 -14.61
C SER A 197 13.83 -28.27 -14.87
N THR A 198 13.73 -29.22 -13.93
CA THR A 198 14.21 -30.59 -14.14
C THR A 198 13.45 -31.34 -15.23
N HIS A 199 12.20 -30.95 -15.51
CA HIS A 199 11.39 -31.48 -16.62
C HIS A 199 11.52 -30.65 -17.91
N GLY A 200 12.47 -29.71 -17.98
CA GLY A 200 12.72 -28.89 -19.18
C GLY A 200 11.72 -27.76 -19.39
N HIS A 201 10.90 -27.43 -18.38
CA HIS A 201 9.92 -26.34 -18.45
C HIS A 201 10.39 -25.12 -17.67
N GLN A 202 10.12 -23.92 -18.19
CA GLN A 202 10.38 -22.65 -17.51
C GLN A 202 9.09 -21.87 -17.32
N ALA A 203 8.82 -21.42 -16.10
CA ALA A 203 7.77 -20.47 -15.78
C ALA A 203 8.34 -19.05 -15.80
N ASN A 204 7.61 -18.10 -16.36
CA ASN A 204 7.95 -16.68 -16.21
C ASN A 204 7.88 -16.30 -14.73
N ARG A 205 8.93 -15.63 -14.23
CA ARG A 205 9.11 -15.38 -12.79
C ARG A 205 8.72 -13.96 -12.38
N ALA A 206 8.30 -13.11 -13.32
CA ALA A 206 8.03 -11.68 -13.08
C ALA A 206 7.07 -11.46 -11.90
N ALA A 207 5.92 -12.16 -11.89
CA ALA A 207 4.93 -12.00 -10.83
C ALA A 207 5.44 -12.50 -9.46
N LEU A 208 6.16 -13.63 -9.44
CA LEU A 208 6.73 -14.18 -8.22
C LEU A 208 7.81 -13.27 -7.63
N TYR A 209 8.70 -12.76 -8.48
CA TYR A 209 9.74 -11.84 -8.06
C TYR A 209 9.16 -10.50 -7.63
N GLY A 210 8.11 -9.99 -8.30
CA GLY A 210 7.39 -8.80 -7.85
C GLY A 210 6.83 -8.94 -6.44
N GLU A 211 6.20 -10.08 -6.13
CA GLU A 211 5.67 -10.35 -4.79
C GLU A 211 6.75 -10.57 -3.73
N LEU A 212 7.90 -11.16 -4.11
CA LEU A 212 9.06 -11.22 -3.23
C LEU A 212 9.62 -9.81 -2.94
N CYS A 213 9.69 -8.94 -3.94
CA CYS A 213 10.13 -7.56 -3.76
C CYS A 213 9.23 -6.83 -2.77
N ALA A 214 7.91 -7.00 -2.89
CA ALA A 214 6.94 -6.43 -1.95
C ALA A 214 7.15 -6.94 -0.51
N LEU A 215 7.40 -8.25 -0.34
CA LEU A 215 7.72 -8.86 0.96
C LEU A 215 9.00 -8.26 1.57
N LEU A 216 10.09 -8.25 0.80
CA LEU A 216 11.39 -7.74 1.26
C LEU A 216 11.31 -6.26 1.59
N PHE A 217 10.59 -5.48 0.79
CA PHE A 217 10.34 -4.06 1.05
C PHE A 217 9.55 -3.86 2.35
N ALA A 218 8.48 -4.63 2.58
CA ALA A 218 7.70 -4.56 3.81
C ALA A 218 8.54 -4.92 5.06
N LYS A 219 9.47 -5.86 4.92
CA LYS A 219 10.44 -6.22 5.97
C LYS A 219 11.60 -5.23 6.13
N SER A 220 11.67 -4.19 5.29
CA SER A 220 12.77 -3.22 5.23
C SER A 220 14.12 -3.79 4.78
N HIS A 221 14.13 -4.91 4.06
CA HIS A 221 15.32 -5.49 3.42
C HIS A 221 15.57 -4.83 2.06
N TYR A 222 15.83 -3.52 2.06
CA TYR A 222 15.77 -2.69 0.85
C TYR A 222 16.79 -3.05 -0.23
N ASP A 223 18.00 -3.47 0.16
CA ASP A 223 19.03 -3.89 -0.82
C ASP A 223 18.67 -5.18 -1.54
N GLU A 224 18.07 -6.14 -0.83
CA GLU A 224 17.57 -7.37 -1.44
C GLU A 224 16.35 -7.08 -2.30
N ALA A 225 15.42 -6.26 -1.83
CA ALA A 225 14.26 -5.83 -2.61
C ALA A 225 14.69 -5.19 -3.94
N TYR A 226 15.68 -4.29 -3.91
CA TYR A 226 16.21 -3.64 -5.10
C TYR A 226 16.87 -4.64 -6.07
N ARG A 227 17.69 -5.57 -5.55
CA ARG A 227 18.30 -6.63 -6.37
C ARG A 227 17.24 -7.50 -7.05
N TRP A 228 16.22 -7.93 -6.32
CA TRP A 228 15.14 -8.74 -6.89
C TRP A 228 14.25 -7.94 -7.86
N CYS A 229 14.11 -6.63 -7.70
CA CYS A 229 13.40 -5.80 -8.68
C CYS A 229 14.12 -5.82 -10.03
N ILE A 230 15.45 -5.79 -10.05
CA ILE A 230 16.24 -5.92 -11.28
C ILE A 230 15.96 -7.27 -11.95
N GLU A 231 15.91 -8.37 -11.20
CA GLU A 231 15.56 -9.69 -11.75
C GLU A 231 14.11 -9.75 -12.24
N ALA A 232 13.15 -9.16 -11.51
CA ALA A 232 11.76 -9.07 -11.94
C ALA A 232 11.60 -8.28 -13.25
N MET A 233 12.36 -7.19 -13.42
CA MET A 233 12.35 -6.37 -14.62
C MET A 233 12.90 -7.11 -15.85
N LYS A 234 13.89 -7.99 -15.68
CA LYS A 234 14.42 -8.85 -16.77
C LYS A 234 13.40 -9.88 -17.27
N GLU A 235 12.46 -10.28 -16.42
CA GLU A 235 11.41 -11.23 -16.76
C GLU A 235 10.24 -10.58 -17.54
N ILE A 236 10.25 -9.25 -17.72
CA ILE A 236 9.22 -8.55 -18.48
C ILE A 236 9.38 -8.82 -19.98
N THR A 237 8.45 -9.57 -20.56
CA THR A 237 8.40 -9.91 -22.00
C THR A 237 7.09 -9.44 -22.66
N PRO A 238 7.10 -9.21 -23.98
CA PRO A 238 5.85 -8.98 -24.72
C PRO A 238 4.93 -10.21 -24.58
N GLY A 239 3.70 -9.98 -24.09
CA GLY A 239 2.71 -11.04 -23.82
C GLY A 239 2.41 -11.26 -22.35
N LEU A 240 3.18 -10.69 -21.42
CA LEU A 240 2.81 -10.70 -20.01
C LEU A 240 1.51 -9.92 -19.76
N PRO A 241 0.66 -10.37 -18.81
CA PRO A 241 -0.50 -9.61 -18.41
C PRO A 241 -0.11 -8.21 -17.92
N VAL A 242 -0.81 -7.17 -18.39
CA VAL A 242 -0.55 -5.77 -18.01
C VAL A 242 -0.57 -5.58 -16.48
N LYS A 243 -1.43 -6.33 -15.78
CA LYS A 243 -1.48 -6.35 -14.30
C LYS A 243 -0.11 -6.65 -13.68
N VAL A 244 0.60 -7.66 -14.20
CA VAL A 244 1.92 -8.10 -13.69
C VAL A 244 2.98 -7.05 -14.00
N VAL A 245 2.98 -6.51 -15.22
CA VAL A 245 3.91 -5.45 -15.64
C VAL A 245 3.77 -4.23 -14.72
N VAL A 246 2.54 -3.76 -14.51
CA VAL A 246 2.25 -2.64 -13.60
C VAL A 246 2.77 -2.92 -12.19
N ASP A 247 2.55 -4.12 -11.66
CA ASP A 247 3.02 -4.48 -10.30
C ASP A 247 4.54 -4.49 -10.20
N VAL A 248 5.25 -5.06 -11.17
CA VAL A 248 6.71 -5.08 -11.16
C VAL A 248 7.28 -3.65 -11.22
N LEU A 249 6.73 -2.79 -12.10
CA LEU A 249 7.15 -1.38 -12.19
C LEU A 249 6.93 -0.61 -10.89
N ARG A 250 5.79 -0.82 -10.22
CA ARG A 250 5.47 -0.21 -8.93
C ARG A 250 6.46 -0.61 -7.84
N GLN A 251 6.76 -1.92 -7.72
CA GLN A 251 7.72 -2.39 -6.72
C GLN A 251 9.14 -1.90 -7.01
N ALA A 252 9.55 -1.92 -8.29
CA ALA A 252 10.85 -1.40 -8.71
C ALA A 252 10.97 0.10 -8.43
N SER A 253 9.92 0.89 -8.65
CA SER A 253 9.91 2.31 -8.32
C SER A 253 10.09 2.53 -6.81
N LYS A 254 9.33 1.83 -5.95
CA LYS A 254 9.49 1.92 -4.50
C LYS A 254 10.89 1.58 -4.03
N ALA A 255 11.49 0.52 -4.59
CA ALA A 255 12.86 0.15 -4.31
C ALA A 255 13.85 1.26 -4.73
N CYS A 256 13.63 1.89 -5.90
CA CYS A 256 14.44 3.03 -6.34
C CYS A 256 14.33 4.23 -5.37
N VAL A 257 13.12 4.54 -4.87
CA VAL A 257 12.91 5.64 -3.90
C VAL A 257 13.75 5.45 -2.64
N VAL A 258 13.73 4.25 -2.04
CA VAL A 258 14.52 3.98 -0.82
C VAL A 258 16.03 3.94 -1.09
N LYS A 259 16.43 3.61 -2.31
CA LYS A 259 17.83 3.70 -2.79
C LYS A 259 18.23 5.10 -3.27
N ARG A 260 17.33 6.09 -3.19
CA ARG A 260 17.54 7.48 -3.65
C ARG A 260 17.79 7.62 -5.15
N GLU A 261 17.36 6.64 -5.94
CA GLU A 261 17.41 6.68 -7.39
C GLU A 261 16.15 7.34 -7.96
N PHE A 262 15.90 8.60 -7.56
CA PHE A 262 14.61 9.28 -7.79
C PHE A 262 14.23 9.41 -9.27
N ARG A 263 15.21 9.62 -10.16
CA ARG A 263 14.93 9.68 -11.62
C ARG A 263 14.42 8.35 -12.16
N LYS A 264 15.00 7.23 -11.72
CA LYS A 264 14.53 5.89 -12.10
C LYS A 264 13.16 5.62 -11.50
N ALA A 265 12.98 5.96 -10.22
CA ALA A 265 11.70 5.82 -9.54
C ALA A 265 10.57 6.54 -10.27
N GLU A 266 10.83 7.79 -10.68
CA GLU A 266 9.88 8.65 -11.39
C GLU A 266 9.45 8.03 -12.72
N GLN A 267 10.40 7.64 -13.56
CA GLN A 267 10.11 7.06 -14.86
C GLN A 267 9.24 5.80 -14.73
N LEU A 268 9.58 4.93 -13.77
CA LEU A 268 8.86 3.68 -13.53
C LEU A 268 7.43 3.93 -13.01
N ILE A 269 7.25 4.83 -12.05
CA ILE A 269 5.93 5.05 -11.45
C ILE A 269 5.00 5.79 -12.39
N LYS A 270 5.48 6.81 -13.11
CA LYS A 270 4.67 7.51 -14.12
C LYS A 270 4.20 6.55 -15.21
N HIS A 271 5.08 5.67 -15.69
CA HIS A 271 4.72 4.64 -16.66
C HIS A 271 3.69 3.64 -16.10
N ALA A 272 3.84 3.21 -14.84
CA ALA A 272 2.87 2.33 -14.19
C ALA A 272 1.49 2.99 -14.04
N VAL A 273 1.45 4.28 -13.65
CA VAL A 273 0.22 5.06 -13.53
C VAL A 273 -0.50 5.18 -14.89
N PHE A 274 0.24 5.52 -15.94
CA PHE A 274 -0.28 5.57 -17.30
C PHE A 274 -0.86 4.22 -17.74
N LEU A 275 -0.06 3.15 -17.68
CA LEU A 275 -0.50 1.81 -18.09
C LEU A 275 -1.75 1.35 -17.34
N ALA A 276 -1.81 1.61 -16.03
CA ALA A 276 -2.95 1.23 -15.23
C ALA A 276 -4.21 2.01 -15.62
N ARG A 277 -4.08 3.30 -15.91
CA ARG A 277 -5.21 4.12 -16.36
C ARG A 277 -5.72 3.68 -17.73
N GLU A 278 -4.83 3.54 -18.72
CA GLU A 278 -5.22 3.20 -20.09
C GLU A 278 -5.85 1.81 -20.17
N HIS A 279 -5.33 0.86 -19.40
CA HIS A 279 -5.80 -0.52 -19.49
C HIS A 279 -7.02 -0.82 -18.59
N PHE A 280 -7.07 -0.26 -17.38
CA PHE A 280 -8.12 -0.57 -16.41
C PHE A 280 -9.15 0.56 -16.22
N GLY A 281 -8.81 1.80 -16.58
CA GLY A 281 -9.65 2.98 -16.39
C GLY A 281 -9.39 3.72 -15.06
N HIS A 282 -9.78 5.00 -15.05
CA HIS A 282 -9.50 5.95 -13.96
C HIS A 282 -10.28 5.69 -12.64
N LYS A 283 -11.26 4.79 -12.63
CA LYS A 283 -12.00 4.39 -11.42
C LYS A 283 -11.61 3.00 -10.90
N HIS A 284 -10.67 2.33 -11.56
CA HIS A 284 -10.33 0.96 -11.22
C HIS A 284 -9.38 0.91 -10.00
N PRO A 285 -9.54 -0.04 -9.06
CA PRO A 285 -8.64 -0.18 -7.91
C PRO A 285 -7.16 -0.30 -8.29
N LYS A 286 -6.86 -0.92 -9.42
CA LYS A 286 -5.49 -1.03 -9.95
C LYS A 286 -4.84 0.30 -10.31
N TYR A 287 -5.63 1.28 -10.71
CA TYR A 287 -5.17 2.65 -10.92
C TYR A 287 -4.97 3.38 -9.58
N SER A 288 -5.87 3.19 -8.61
CA SER A 288 -5.66 3.70 -7.24
C SER A 288 -4.37 3.15 -6.61
N ASP A 289 -4.08 1.87 -6.83
CA ASP A 289 -2.84 1.19 -6.44
C ASP A 289 -1.56 1.90 -6.94
N THR A 290 -1.53 2.33 -8.21
CA THR A 290 -0.40 3.08 -8.76
C THR A 290 -0.36 4.50 -8.22
N LEU A 291 -1.51 5.13 -7.98
CA LEU A 291 -1.57 6.45 -7.36
C LEU A 291 -1.02 6.46 -5.93
N LEU A 292 -1.28 5.43 -5.12
CA LEU A 292 -0.67 5.33 -3.78
C LEU A 292 0.86 5.29 -3.86
N ASP A 293 1.41 4.45 -4.75
CA ASP A 293 2.87 4.38 -4.92
C ASP A 293 3.45 5.66 -5.57
N TYR A 294 2.67 6.40 -6.37
CA TYR A 294 3.04 7.72 -6.89
C TYR A 294 3.03 8.79 -5.81
N GLY A 295 2.01 8.80 -4.95
CA GLY A 295 1.97 9.63 -3.75
C GLY A 295 3.16 9.37 -2.83
N PHE A 296 3.59 8.11 -2.71
CA PHE A 296 4.79 7.71 -1.97
C PHE A 296 6.06 8.27 -2.61
N TYR A 297 6.20 8.17 -3.93
CA TYR A 297 7.31 8.80 -4.65
C TYR A 297 7.34 10.32 -4.42
N LEU A 298 6.21 11.02 -4.64
CA LEU A 298 6.09 12.47 -4.48
C LEU A 298 6.47 12.93 -3.07
N LEU A 299 6.06 12.19 -2.05
CA LEU A 299 6.42 12.47 -0.66
C LEU A 299 7.94 12.40 -0.43
N ASN A 300 8.62 11.43 -1.05
CA ASN A 300 10.06 11.22 -0.87
C ASN A 300 10.93 12.13 -1.74
N VAL A 301 10.38 12.72 -2.80
CA VAL A 301 11.03 13.82 -3.54
C VAL A 301 10.59 15.20 -3.04
N ASP A 302 9.94 15.24 -1.87
CA ASP A 302 9.59 16.45 -1.15
C ASP A 302 8.55 17.34 -1.86
N ASN A 303 7.70 16.73 -2.70
CA ASN A 303 6.52 17.35 -3.30
C ASN A 303 5.25 17.01 -2.51
N ILE A 304 5.19 17.55 -1.29
CA ILE A 304 4.21 17.17 -0.28
C ILE A 304 2.77 17.53 -0.68
N CYS A 305 2.55 18.72 -1.25
CA CYS A 305 1.19 19.15 -1.64
C CYS A 305 0.58 18.22 -2.70
N GLN A 306 1.37 17.87 -3.72
CA GLN A 306 0.93 16.93 -4.76
C GLN A 306 0.76 15.52 -4.20
N SER A 307 1.63 15.09 -3.28
CA SER A 307 1.48 13.81 -2.58
C SER A 307 0.12 13.71 -1.88
N VAL A 308 -0.28 14.73 -1.11
CA VAL A 308 -1.59 14.78 -0.45
C VAL A 308 -2.74 14.70 -1.45
N ALA A 309 -2.68 15.45 -2.55
CA ALA A 309 -3.72 15.45 -3.59
C ALA A 309 -3.87 14.09 -4.29
N ILE A 310 -2.75 13.43 -4.60
CA ILE A 310 -2.73 12.10 -5.21
C ILE A 310 -3.27 11.05 -4.24
N TYR A 311 -2.87 11.09 -2.97
CA TYR A 311 -3.42 10.18 -1.96
C TYR A 311 -4.91 10.37 -1.74
N GLN A 312 -5.41 11.61 -1.75
CA GLN A 312 -6.85 11.89 -1.69
C GLN A 312 -7.58 11.26 -2.90
N THR A 313 -7.07 11.45 -4.11
CA THR A 313 -7.65 10.84 -5.32
C THR A 313 -7.68 9.31 -5.23
N ALA A 314 -6.59 8.69 -4.75
CA ALA A 314 -6.52 7.25 -4.56
C ALA A 314 -7.54 6.74 -3.52
N LEU A 315 -7.73 7.49 -2.44
CA LEU A 315 -8.73 7.22 -1.40
C LEU A 315 -10.15 7.32 -1.96
N ASP A 316 -10.46 8.38 -2.71
CA ASP A 316 -11.78 8.58 -3.32
C ASP A 316 -12.16 7.42 -4.24
N ILE A 317 -11.21 6.96 -5.07
CA ILE A 317 -11.41 5.77 -5.92
C ILE A 317 -11.70 4.53 -5.06
N ARG A 318 -10.91 4.28 -4.01
CA ARG A 318 -11.10 3.12 -3.14
C ARG A 318 -12.45 3.16 -2.41
N GLN A 319 -12.86 4.31 -1.90
CA GLN A 319 -14.18 4.48 -1.28
C GLN A 319 -15.29 4.26 -2.31
N SER A 320 -15.11 4.75 -3.54
CA SER A 320 -16.07 4.57 -4.63
C SER A 320 -16.23 3.12 -5.09
N VAL A 321 -15.29 2.22 -4.77
CA VAL A 321 -15.37 0.79 -5.18
C VAL A 321 -15.69 -0.12 -3.99
N PHE A 322 -15.06 0.15 -2.84
CA PHE A 322 -15.08 -0.71 -1.67
C PHE A 322 -15.87 -0.14 -0.50
N GLY A 323 -16.56 1.00 -0.65
CA GLY A 323 -17.34 1.60 0.43
C GLY A 323 -16.47 2.12 1.59
N GLY A 324 -17.03 2.16 2.80
CA GLY A 324 -16.38 2.81 3.95
C GLY A 324 -15.48 1.89 4.79
N LYS A 325 -15.88 0.63 5.01
CA LYS A 325 -15.23 -0.28 5.97
C LYS A 325 -14.47 -1.38 5.25
N ASN A 326 -13.35 -1.01 4.64
CA ASN A 326 -12.53 -1.90 3.85
C ASN A 326 -11.04 -1.71 4.14
N ILE A 327 -10.26 -2.79 4.08
CA ILE A 327 -8.82 -2.72 4.34
C ILE A 327 -8.08 -1.80 3.36
N HIS A 328 -8.48 -1.78 2.08
CA HIS A 328 -7.88 -0.89 1.09
C HIS A 328 -8.17 0.57 1.40
N VAL A 329 -9.38 0.88 1.87
CA VAL A 329 -9.77 2.23 2.29
C VAL A 329 -8.99 2.64 3.53
N ALA A 330 -8.80 1.73 4.50
CA ALA A 330 -8.00 1.98 5.68
C ALA A 330 -6.52 2.28 5.35
N THR A 331 -5.90 1.50 4.47
CA THR A 331 -4.51 1.75 4.04
C THR A 331 -4.37 3.10 3.31
N ALA A 332 -5.34 3.48 2.48
CA ALA A 332 -5.32 4.80 1.83
C ALA A 332 -5.48 5.95 2.84
N HIS A 333 -6.30 5.76 3.88
CA HIS A 333 -6.35 6.69 5.01
C HIS A 333 -5.01 6.76 5.77
N GLU A 334 -4.34 5.64 6.00
CA GLU A 334 -3.03 5.59 6.67
C GLU A 334 -1.96 6.38 5.88
N ASP A 335 -1.87 6.16 4.57
CA ASP A 335 -0.93 6.86 3.70
C ASP A 335 -1.21 8.38 3.65
N LEU A 336 -2.49 8.75 3.52
CA LEU A 336 -2.92 10.15 3.53
C LEU A 336 -2.71 10.81 4.89
N ALA A 337 -2.89 10.08 5.99
CA ALA A 337 -2.61 10.57 7.35
C ALA A 337 -1.14 10.95 7.49
N TYR A 338 -0.23 10.09 7.01
CA TYR A 338 1.21 10.37 7.06
C TYR A 338 1.59 11.55 6.16
N SER A 339 1.08 11.61 4.92
CA SER A 339 1.36 12.72 4.01
C SER A 339 0.82 14.05 4.55
N SER A 340 -0.42 14.04 5.08
CA SER A 340 -1.03 15.21 5.74
C SER A 340 -0.24 15.66 6.96
N TYR A 341 0.29 14.72 7.76
CA TYR A 341 1.14 15.05 8.90
C TYR A 341 2.40 15.81 8.45
N VAL A 342 3.05 15.36 7.38
CA VAL A 342 4.24 16.03 6.84
C VAL A 342 3.87 17.42 6.30
N HIS A 343 2.75 17.54 5.60
CA HIS A 343 2.23 18.82 5.09
C HIS A 343 1.93 19.82 6.21
N GLN A 344 1.36 19.35 7.32
CA GLN A 344 0.90 20.19 8.42
C GLN A 344 1.99 20.50 9.46
N TYR A 345 3.18 19.93 9.31
CA TYR A 345 4.24 19.99 10.32
C TYR A 345 4.69 21.41 10.67
N SER A 346 4.90 22.28 9.66
CA SER A 346 5.31 23.68 9.89
C SER A 346 4.22 24.51 10.57
N SER A 347 2.94 24.20 10.32
CA SER A 347 1.80 24.88 10.91
C SER A 347 1.49 24.44 12.34
N GLY A 348 1.91 23.23 12.72
CA GLY A 348 1.56 22.57 13.98
C GLY A 348 0.08 22.15 14.10
N LYS A 349 -0.74 22.32 13.05
CA LYS A 349 -2.18 22.00 13.04
C LYS A 349 -2.44 20.67 12.34
N PHE A 350 -2.52 19.58 13.09
CA PHE A 350 -2.55 18.20 12.56
C PHE A 350 -3.97 17.64 12.31
N ASP A 351 -4.99 18.48 12.17
CA ASP A 351 -6.41 18.07 12.13
C ASP A 351 -6.70 17.01 11.05
N ASN A 352 -6.13 17.19 9.83
CA ASN A 352 -6.33 16.25 8.73
C ASN A 352 -5.59 14.94 8.98
N ALA A 353 -4.33 15.03 9.43
CA ALA A 353 -3.55 13.85 9.77
C ALA A 353 -4.24 12.98 10.84
N LEU A 354 -4.79 13.62 11.88
CA LEU A 354 -5.55 12.97 12.93
C LEU A 354 -6.84 12.35 12.40
N PHE A 355 -7.62 13.10 11.61
CA PHE A 355 -8.86 12.60 11.00
C PHE A 355 -8.62 11.31 10.22
N HIS A 356 -7.63 11.28 9.32
CA HIS A 356 -7.36 10.09 8.52
C HIS A 356 -6.78 8.95 9.36
N ALA A 357 -5.90 9.23 10.33
CA ALA A 357 -5.37 8.20 11.24
C ALA A 357 -6.47 7.54 12.07
N GLU A 358 -7.44 8.33 12.55
CA GLU A 358 -8.59 7.81 13.29
C GLU A 358 -9.50 6.94 12.44
N ARG A 359 -9.78 7.35 11.20
CA ARG A 359 -10.55 6.56 10.25
C ARG A 359 -9.87 5.24 9.93
N ALA A 360 -8.55 5.24 9.70
CA ALA A 360 -7.80 4.02 9.47
C ALA A 360 -7.88 3.07 10.69
N ILE A 361 -7.69 3.60 11.91
CA ILE A 361 -7.79 2.80 13.14
C ILE A 361 -9.19 2.21 13.29
N ASP A 362 -10.25 3.01 13.17
CA ASP A 362 -11.65 2.57 13.30
C ASP A 362 -12.01 1.47 12.31
N ILE A 363 -11.61 1.64 11.04
CA ILE A 363 -11.86 0.61 10.03
C ILE A 363 -11.09 -0.67 10.38
N ILE A 364 -9.78 -0.58 10.66
CA ILE A 364 -8.95 -1.76 10.90
C ILE A 364 -9.42 -2.54 12.13
N THR A 365 -9.72 -1.88 13.26
CA THR A 365 -10.21 -2.57 14.48
C THR A 365 -11.58 -3.21 14.29
N HIS A 366 -12.37 -2.72 13.31
CA HIS A 366 -13.65 -3.33 12.98
C HIS A 366 -13.50 -4.64 12.18
N ILE A 367 -12.51 -4.72 11.30
CA ILE A 367 -12.35 -5.86 10.37
C ILE A 367 -11.24 -6.84 10.75
N LEU A 368 -10.28 -6.42 11.59
CA LEU A 368 -9.10 -7.18 11.97
C LEU A 368 -8.90 -7.15 13.50
N PRO A 369 -8.11 -8.09 14.06
CA PRO A 369 -7.79 -8.09 15.49
C PRO A 369 -7.13 -6.80 15.98
N GLU A 370 -7.34 -6.43 17.25
CA GLU A 370 -6.78 -5.20 17.84
C GLU A 370 -5.23 -5.17 17.91
N ASP A 371 -4.59 -6.33 17.83
CA ASP A 371 -3.14 -6.51 17.75
C ASP A 371 -2.63 -6.72 16.31
N HIS A 372 -3.41 -6.34 15.30
CA HIS A 372 -2.99 -6.46 13.90
C HIS A 372 -1.92 -5.41 13.54
N LEU A 373 -0.89 -5.82 12.80
CA LEU A 373 0.26 -4.94 12.48
C LEU A 373 -0.12 -3.69 11.67
N LEU A 374 -1.15 -3.75 10.83
CA LEU A 374 -1.65 -2.58 10.07
C LEU A 374 -2.08 -1.41 10.98
N LEU A 375 -2.34 -1.65 12.27
CA LEU A 375 -2.61 -0.56 13.20
C LEU A 375 -1.36 0.25 13.57
N ALA A 376 -0.14 -0.27 13.34
CA ALA A 376 1.09 0.29 13.88
C ALA A 376 1.37 1.71 13.37
N SER A 377 1.24 1.99 12.06
CA SER A 377 1.54 3.36 11.58
C SER A 377 0.43 4.34 11.91
N SER A 378 -0.83 3.96 11.77
CA SER A 378 -1.96 4.84 12.11
C SER A 378 -1.98 5.19 13.60
N LYS A 379 -1.75 4.21 14.50
CA LYS A 379 -1.56 4.46 15.94
C LYS A 379 -0.33 5.32 16.23
N ARG A 380 0.78 5.14 15.48
CA ARG A 380 1.99 5.99 15.59
C ARG A 380 1.75 7.42 15.14
N VAL A 381 0.91 7.66 14.12
CA VAL A 381 0.53 9.02 13.66
C VAL A 381 -0.40 9.67 14.69
N LYS A 382 -1.46 8.96 15.11
CA LYS A 382 -2.40 9.44 16.14
C LYS A 382 -1.72 9.69 17.49
N GLY A 383 -0.82 8.82 17.90
CA GLY A 383 -0.14 8.93 19.20
C GLY A 383 0.77 10.15 19.33
N LYS A 384 1.05 10.90 18.25
CA LYS A 384 1.94 12.08 18.32
C LYS A 384 1.36 13.21 19.17
N ASP A 385 0.07 13.20 19.48
CA ASP A 385 -0.49 14.00 20.56
C ASP A 385 -0.13 13.35 21.92
N SER A 386 0.42 14.16 22.81
CA SER A 386 1.03 13.79 24.12
C SER A 386 0.11 13.03 25.08
N THR A 387 -1.13 12.77 24.72
CA THR A 387 -2.18 12.11 25.51
C THR A 387 -2.23 10.58 25.33
N HIS A 388 -1.43 10.00 24.43
CA HIS A 388 -1.61 8.60 24.00
C HIS A 388 -0.35 7.72 24.15
N HIS A 389 0.21 7.66 25.36
CA HIS A 389 1.38 6.82 25.68
C HIS A 389 1.17 5.33 25.34
N ASP A 390 0.01 4.79 25.67
CA ASP A 390 -0.32 3.37 25.43
C ASP A 390 -0.35 3.01 23.94
N LEU A 391 -0.75 3.94 23.07
CA LEU A 391 -0.77 3.71 21.62
C LEU A 391 0.66 3.57 21.06
N HIS A 392 1.63 4.35 21.55
CA HIS A 392 3.03 4.23 21.12
C HIS A 392 3.65 2.92 21.55
N LEU A 393 3.44 2.52 22.81
CA LEU A 393 3.95 1.24 23.33
C LEU A 393 3.31 0.06 22.59
N SER A 394 1.99 0.10 22.37
CA SER A 394 1.28 -0.91 21.57
C SER A 394 1.86 -1.00 20.16
N SER A 395 2.07 0.13 19.48
CA SER A 395 2.60 0.16 18.12
C SER A 395 4.04 -0.36 18.04
N LEU A 396 4.89 0.00 19.01
CA LEU A 396 6.26 -0.52 19.11
C LEU A 396 6.26 -2.04 19.32
N GLN A 397 5.38 -2.57 20.17
CA GLN A 397 5.28 -4.00 20.42
C GLN A 397 4.84 -4.76 19.16
N LEU A 398 3.91 -4.21 18.39
CA LEU A 398 3.52 -4.77 17.09
C LEU A 398 4.70 -4.83 16.11
N ALA A 399 5.44 -3.72 15.97
CA ALA A 399 6.62 -3.67 15.11
C ALA A 399 7.70 -4.68 15.55
N LYS A 400 7.97 -4.78 16.86
CA LYS A 400 8.93 -5.76 17.40
C LYS A 400 8.52 -7.20 17.14
N LYS A 401 7.23 -7.53 17.30
CA LYS A 401 6.68 -8.87 17.01
C LYS A 401 6.83 -9.23 15.52
N ALA A 402 6.62 -8.26 14.64
CA ALA A 402 6.64 -8.49 13.19
C ALA A 402 8.04 -8.47 12.57
N PHE A 403 8.90 -7.56 13.01
CA PHE A 403 10.18 -7.25 12.36
C PHE A 403 11.42 -7.51 13.23
N GLY A 404 11.24 -7.68 14.54
CA GLY A 404 12.32 -7.77 15.50
C GLY A 404 12.81 -6.40 16.01
N GLU A 405 13.78 -6.46 16.91
CA GLU A 405 14.37 -5.27 17.56
C GLU A 405 15.19 -4.43 16.57
N PHE A 406 15.96 -5.10 15.70
CA PHE A 406 16.90 -4.49 14.79
C PHE A 406 16.28 -4.30 13.40
N ASN A 407 15.35 -3.36 13.30
CA ASN A 407 14.63 -3.04 12.07
C ASN A 407 14.34 -1.53 11.95
N VAL A 408 14.30 -1.00 10.73
CA VAL A 408 14.01 0.42 10.44
C VAL A 408 12.65 0.86 10.97
N GLN A 409 11.60 0.03 10.83
CA GLN A 409 10.27 0.37 11.33
C GLN A 409 10.25 0.41 12.87
N THR A 410 10.89 -0.55 13.53
CA THR A 410 11.06 -0.55 14.99
C THR A 410 11.82 0.69 15.47
N ALA A 411 12.90 1.09 14.76
CA ALA A 411 13.64 2.31 15.07
C ALA A 411 12.80 3.59 14.90
N LYS A 412 11.88 3.64 13.93
CA LYS A 412 10.92 4.74 13.78
C LYS A 412 10.00 4.85 15.01
N HIS A 413 9.58 3.73 15.60
CA HIS A 413 8.79 3.77 16.83
C HIS A 413 9.60 4.28 18.03
N TYR A 414 10.87 3.88 18.18
CA TYR A 414 11.75 4.45 19.21
C TYR A 414 11.90 5.97 19.09
N GLY A 415 12.17 6.49 17.89
CA GLY A 415 12.26 7.93 17.68
C GLY A 415 10.97 8.70 18.03
N ASN A 416 9.79 8.07 17.82
CA ASN A 416 8.52 8.68 18.23
C ASN A 416 8.31 8.62 19.75
N LEU A 417 8.72 7.53 20.40
CA LEU A 417 8.69 7.41 21.85
C LEU A 417 9.63 8.45 22.50
N GLY A 418 10.77 8.74 21.89
CA GLY A 418 11.65 9.85 22.29
C GLY A 418 10.93 11.19 22.34
N ARG A 419 10.23 11.54 21.25
CA ARG A 419 9.43 12.79 21.19
C ARG A 419 8.27 12.80 22.18
N LEU A 420 7.63 11.65 22.42
CA LEU A 420 6.60 11.56 23.45
C LEU A 420 7.19 11.86 24.83
N TYR A 421 8.28 11.20 25.20
CA TYR A 421 8.94 11.43 26.49
C TYR A 421 9.44 12.87 26.64
N GLN A 422 9.93 13.48 25.57
CA GLN A 422 10.25 14.91 25.54
C GLN A 422 9.02 15.76 25.90
N SER A 423 7.86 15.52 25.28
CA SER A 423 6.61 16.24 25.60
C SER A 423 6.13 16.03 27.04
N MET A 424 6.44 14.87 27.63
CA MET A 424 6.16 14.54 29.03
C MET A 424 7.23 15.06 30.01
N ARG A 425 8.24 15.79 29.52
CA ARG A 425 9.39 16.28 30.29
C ARG A 425 10.27 15.18 30.90
N LYS A 426 10.27 13.99 30.30
CA LYS A 426 11.12 12.84 30.65
C LYS A 426 12.36 12.80 29.75
N PHE A 427 13.25 13.77 29.94
CA PHE A 427 14.31 14.06 28.96
C PHE A 427 15.37 12.96 28.85
N LYS A 428 15.70 12.26 29.94
CA LYS A 428 16.67 11.16 29.90
C LYS A 428 16.12 9.97 29.11
N GLU A 429 14.88 9.60 29.37
CA GLU A 429 14.20 8.54 28.63
C GLU A 429 14.00 8.94 27.16
N ALA A 430 13.76 10.22 26.87
CA ALA A 430 13.69 10.74 25.51
C ALA A 430 15.01 10.56 24.76
N GLU A 431 16.11 10.98 25.39
CA GLU A 431 17.48 10.85 24.87
C GLU A 431 17.83 9.39 24.56
N GLU A 432 17.59 8.48 25.51
CA GLU A 432 17.83 7.04 25.32
C GLU A 432 17.09 6.49 24.09
N MET A 433 15.83 6.85 23.90
CA MET A 433 15.04 6.39 22.76
C MET A 433 15.53 6.98 21.44
N HIS A 434 15.95 8.24 21.42
CA HIS A 434 16.52 8.88 20.24
C HIS A 434 17.87 8.25 19.85
N ILE A 435 18.79 8.08 20.81
CA ILE A 435 20.09 7.44 20.57
C ILE A 435 19.90 6.03 20.05
N LYS A 436 19.01 5.25 20.67
CA LYS A 436 18.70 3.88 20.23
C LYS A 436 18.16 3.85 18.80
N ALA A 437 17.26 4.77 18.44
CA ALA A 437 16.76 4.88 17.08
C ALA A 437 17.86 5.24 16.06
N ILE A 438 18.78 6.14 16.42
CA ILE A 438 19.92 6.55 15.58
C ILE A 438 20.85 5.34 15.36
N GLN A 439 21.28 4.66 16.42
CA GLN A 439 22.19 3.52 16.35
C GLN A 439 21.68 2.42 15.43
N ILE A 440 20.40 2.03 15.57
CA ILE A 440 19.79 1.00 14.71
C ILE A 440 19.78 1.46 13.24
N LYS A 441 19.39 2.72 12.98
CA LYS A 441 19.34 3.25 11.61
C LYS A 441 20.73 3.39 10.98
N GLU A 442 21.73 3.84 11.72
CA GLU A 442 23.11 3.94 11.22
C GLU A 442 23.66 2.58 10.84
N GLN A 443 23.44 1.56 11.67
CA GLN A 443 23.93 0.21 11.41
C GLN A 443 23.19 -0.45 10.22
N LEU A 444 21.92 -0.13 9.99
CA LEU A 444 21.12 -0.69 8.88
C LEU A 444 21.26 0.06 7.55
N LEU A 445 21.34 1.39 7.59
CA LEU A 445 21.21 2.27 6.42
C LEU A 445 22.50 3.05 6.12
N GLY A 446 23.41 3.14 7.09
CA GLY A 446 24.62 3.97 7.02
C GLY A 446 24.44 5.37 7.64
N HIS A 447 25.57 6.00 7.99
CA HIS A 447 25.60 7.26 8.75
C HIS A 447 25.08 8.49 8.00
N GLU A 448 24.98 8.41 6.68
CA GLU A 448 24.54 9.51 5.80
C GLU A 448 23.14 9.27 5.20
N ASP A 449 22.38 8.30 5.71
CA ASP A 449 20.99 8.12 5.25
C ASP A 449 20.05 9.20 5.82
N TYR A 450 19.01 9.54 5.05
CA TYR A 450 18.01 10.53 5.42
C TYR A 450 17.26 10.18 6.73
N GLU A 451 17.00 8.89 7.00
CA GLU A 451 16.31 8.47 8.21
C GLU A 451 17.17 8.72 9.46
N VAL A 452 18.51 8.69 9.29
CA VAL A 452 19.47 9.07 10.34
C VAL A 452 19.44 10.57 10.55
N ALA A 453 19.47 11.38 9.48
CA ALA A 453 19.37 12.84 9.57
C ALA A 453 18.13 13.28 10.35
N LEU A 454 16.95 12.74 10.02
CA LEU A 454 15.72 13.02 10.76
C LEU A 454 15.82 12.69 12.26
N SER A 455 16.39 11.53 12.60
CA SER A 455 16.54 11.14 14.01
C SER A 455 17.54 12.02 14.76
N VAL A 456 18.65 12.39 14.08
CA VAL A 456 19.68 13.28 14.60
C VAL A 456 19.13 14.68 14.86
N GLY A 457 18.36 15.25 13.94
CA GLY A 457 17.70 16.56 14.14
C GLY A 457 16.71 16.56 15.31
N HIS A 458 15.97 15.47 15.53
CA HIS A 458 15.12 15.36 16.72
C HIS A 458 15.92 15.31 18.03
N LEU A 459 17.04 14.58 18.09
CA LEU A 459 17.91 14.58 19.26
C LEU A 459 18.53 15.97 19.49
N ALA A 460 18.94 16.67 18.43
CA ALA A 460 19.42 18.05 18.50
C ALA A 460 18.37 18.98 19.12
N SER A 461 17.10 18.77 18.79
CA SER A 461 15.98 19.50 19.38
C SER A 461 15.83 19.26 20.87
N LEU A 462 15.94 18.03 21.34
CA LEU A 462 15.90 17.72 22.77
C LEU A 462 17.03 18.45 23.52
N TYR A 463 18.25 18.40 22.98
CA TYR A 463 19.41 19.08 23.56
C TYR A 463 19.26 20.60 23.60
N ASN A 464 18.74 21.18 22.51
CA ASN A 464 18.58 22.62 22.37
C ASN A 464 17.46 23.20 23.25
N TYR A 465 16.27 22.60 23.20
CA TYR A 465 15.08 23.19 23.80
C TYR A 465 14.88 22.81 25.27
N ASP A 466 15.35 21.63 25.67
CA ASP A 466 14.98 21.06 26.97
C ASP A 466 16.16 20.79 27.90
N MET A 467 17.34 20.43 27.36
CA MET A 467 18.51 20.08 28.17
C MET A 467 19.60 21.16 28.24
N ASN A 468 19.48 22.24 27.46
CA ASN A 468 20.47 23.32 27.36
C ASN A 468 21.88 22.84 26.97
N GLN A 469 21.98 21.75 26.20
CA GLN A 469 23.25 21.21 25.69
C GLN A 469 23.53 21.75 24.29
N TYR A 470 23.84 23.05 24.22
CA TYR A 470 23.90 23.78 22.95
C TYR A 470 25.04 23.29 22.03
N GLU A 471 26.21 22.95 22.55
CA GLU A 471 27.34 22.47 21.73
C GLU A 471 27.05 21.11 21.05
N ASP A 472 26.38 20.20 21.76
CA ASP A 472 25.94 18.92 21.19
C ASP A 472 24.82 19.13 20.18
N ALA A 473 23.84 20.00 20.50
CA ALA A 473 22.74 20.32 19.60
C ALA A 473 23.23 20.93 18.28
N GLU A 474 24.17 21.88 18.33
CA GLU A 474 24.73 22.51 17.14
C GLU A 474 25.39 21.48 16.22
N ARG A 475 26.23 20.60 16.78
CA ARG A 475 26.88 19.51 16.02
C ARG A 475 25.86 18.60 15.34
N LEU A 476 24.80 18.22 16.04
CA LEU A 476 23.76 17.35 15.50
C LEU A 476 22.92 18.05 14.42
N TYR A 477 22.51 19.31 14.62
CA TYR A 477 21.81 20.08 13.59
C TYR A 477 22.64 20.24 12.32
N LEU A 478 23.91 20.62 12.44
CA LEU A 478 24.81 20.75 11.29
C LEU A 478 25.00 19.42 10.56
N ARG A 479 25.06 18.30 11.29
CA ARG A 479 25.10 16.96 10.71
C ARG A 479 23.81 16.65 9.92
N SER A 480 22.63 16.91 10.51
CA SER A 480 21.34 16.71 9.83
C SER A 480 21.24 17.54 8.56
N ILE A 481 21.59 18.84 8.63
CA ILE A 481 21.61 19.77 7.50
C ILE A 481 22.56 19.29 6.40
N ALA A 482 23.77 18.86 6.75
CA ALA A 482 24.75 18.38 5.77
C ALA A 482 24.24 17.17 4.99
N ILE A 483 23.62 16.20 5.68
CA ILE A 483 23.01 15.03 5.05
C ILE A 483 21.82 15.44 4.16
N GLY A 484 20.91 16.28 4.68
CA GLY A 484 19.74 16.75 3.96
C GLY A 484 20.11 17.48 2.65
N LYS A 485 21.06 18.41 2.72
CA LYS A 485 21.58 19.14 1.55
C LYS A 485 22.23 18.21 0.53
N LYS A 486 23.02 17.22 0.99
CA LYS A 486 23.68 16.26 0.11
C LYS A 486 22.68 15.41 -0.66
N LEU A 487 21.58 14.98 -0.04
CA LEU A 487 20.61 14.07 -0.63
C LEU A 487 19.53 14.77 -1.47
N PHE A 488 19.06 15.94 -1.03
CA PHE A 488 17.87 16.60 -1.58
C PHE A 488 18.13 18.03 -2.09
N GLY A 489 19.32 18.58 -1.83
CA GLY A 489 19.68 19.95 -2.20
C GLY A 489 19.22 21.02 -1.21
N GLU A 490 19.47 22.28 -1.55
CA GLU A 490 19.22 23.45 -0.69
C GLU A 490 17.73 23.76 -0.47
N GLY A 491 16.84 23.23 -1.32
CA GLY A 491 15.40 23.46 -1.26
C GLY A 491 14.62 22.40 -0.45
N TYR A 492 15.29 21.51 0.27
CA TYR A 492 14.64 20.45 1.02
C TYR A 492 13.82 20.98 2.21
N SER A 493 12.59 20.51 2.37
CA SER A 493 11.64 20.98 3.37
C SER A 493 12.11 20.75 4.80
N GLY A 494 12.78 19.61 5.05
CA GLY A 494 13.26 19.25 6.38
C GLY A 494 14.34 20.19 6.92
N LEU A 495 15.02 20.96 6.06
CA LEU A 495 16.04 21.92 6.50
C LEU A 495 15.45 23.06 7.35
N GLU A 496 14.17 23.39 7.17
CA GLU A 496 13.50 24.44 7.95
C GLU A 496 13.60 24.17 9.45
N TYR A 497 13.36 22.92 9.84
CA TYR A 497 13.35 22.49 11.24
C TYR A 497 14.73 22.74 11.88
N ASP A 498 15.79 22.31 11.21
CA ASP A 498 17.15 22.43 11.70
C ASP A 498 17.63 23.89 11.73
N TYR A 499 17.30 24.69 10.70
CA TYR A 499 17.63 26.12 10.67
C TYR A 499 16.95 26.89 11.80
N ARG A 500 15.66 26.64 12.05
CA ARG A 500 14.95 27.24 13.20
C ARG A 500 15.56 26.78 14.53
N GLY A 501 15.96 25.52 14.61
CA GLY A 501 16.72 24.98 15.75
C GLY A 501 18.00 25.77 16.01
N LEU A 502 18.83 25.98 15.00
CA LEU A 502 20.07 26.76 15.12
C LEU A 502 19.82 28.23 15.46
N ILE A 503 18.82 28.88 14.86
CA ILE A 503 18.43 30.25 15.23
C ILE A 503 18.08 30.34 16.72
N LYS A 504 17.28 29.40 17.22
CA LYS A 504 16.92 29.36 18.64
C LYS A 504 18.15 29.16 19.52
N LEU A 505 19.03 28.22 19.14
CA LEU A 505 20.25 27.91 19.85
C LEU A 505 21.15 29.14 19.99
N TYR A 506 21.45 29.81 18.88
CA TYR A 506 22.34 30.98 18.87
C TYR A 506 21.75 32.17 19.62
N ASN A 507 20.43 32.34 19.61
CA ASN A 507 19.76 33.30 20.47
C ASN A 507 19.97 32.98 21.95
N SER A 508 19.86 31.70 22.35
CA SER A 508 20.04 31.28 23.74
C SER A 508 21.48 31.49 24.25
N VAL A 509 22.48 31.33 23.39
CA VAL A 509 23.90 31.57 23.76
C VAL A 509 24.38 33.00 23.49
N GLY A 510 23.51 33.91 23.02
CA GLY A 510 23.84 35.31 22.76
C GLY A 510 24.72 35.57 21.53
N ASN A 511 24.81 34.62 20.60
CA ASN A 511 25.58 34.77 19.36
C ASN A 511 24.72 35.41 18.26
N PHE A 512 24.52 36.72 18.35
CA PHE A 512 23.65 37.47 17.43
C PHE A 512 24.14 37.50 15.98
N GLU A 513 25.44 37.35 15.74
CA GLU A 513 26.01 37.23 14.40
C GLU A 513 25.46 35.98 13.69
N LYS A 514 25.54 34.82 14.37
CA LYS A 514 25.01 33.55 13.86
C LYS A 514 23.48 33.55 13.74
N VAL A 515 22.77 34.24 14.63
CA VAL A 515 21.32 34.44 14.49
C VAL A 515 21.01 35.14 13.17
N PHE A 516 21.67 36.26 12.87
CA PHE A 516 21.46 36.99 11.62
C PHE A 516 21.82 36.14 10.39
N GLU A 517 22.94 35.40 10.44
CA GLU A 517 23.33 34.45 9.40
C GLU A 517 22.22 33.44 9.10
N TYR A 518 21.72 32.72 10.11
CA TYR A 518 20.72 31.67 9.89
C TYR A 518 19.33 32.21 9.57
N HIS A 519 18.98 33.43 10.01
CA HIS A 519 17.79 34.12 9.52
C HIS A 519 17.87 34.38 8.00
N ASN A 520 19.04 34.78 7.49
CA ASN A 520 19.26 34.95 6.06
C ASN A 520 19.22 33.60 5.32
N VAL A 521 19.83 32.55 5.88
CA VAL A 521 19.75 31.18 5.33
C VAL A 521 18.29 30.74 5.22
N LEU A 522 17.51 30.87 6.28
CA LEU A 522 16.10 30.52 6.30
C LEU A 522 15.27 31.36 5.31
N SER A 523 15.55 32.66 5.19
CA SER A 523 14.89 33.52 4.19
C SER A 523 15.22 33.12 2.76
N ASN A 524 16.47 32.72 2.49
CA ASN A 524 16.88 32.27 1.16
C ASN A 524 16.28 30.91 0.83
N TRP A 525 16.25 30.00 1.79
CA TRP A 525 15.57 28.71 1.69
C TRP A 525 14.07 28.89 1.34
N ASN A 526 13.35 29.78 2.03
CA ASN A 526 11.95 30.09 1.72
C ASN A 526 11.77 30.54 0.26
N ARG A 527 12.63 31.46 -0.23
CA ARG A 527 12.57 31.94 -1.61
C ARG A 527 12.84 30.84 -2.64
N LEU A 528 13.71 29.88 -2.33
CA LEU A 528 13.97 28.73 -3.20
C LEU A 528 12.73 27.83 -3.30
N ARG A 529 12.10 27.54 -2.16
CA ARG A 529 10.86 26.76 -2.09
C ARG A 529 9.73 27.39 -2.89
N ASP A 530 9.47 28.68 -2.70
CA ASP A 530 8.40 29.39 -3.39
C ASP A 530 8.54 29.34 -4.92
N ARG A 531 9.78 29.29 -5.44
CA ARG A 531 10.06 29.16 -6.88
C ARG A 531 9.95 27.73 -7.41
N GLN A 532 10.28 26.74 -6.59
CA GLN A 532 10.38 25.34 -7.02
C GLN A 532 9.00 24.66 -7.17
N PHE A 533 7.96 25.17 -6.52
CA PHE A 533 6.60 24.58 -6.50
C PHE A 533 5.55 25.39 -7.26
N ALA A 534 5.92 26.12 -8.32
CA ALA A 534 4.94 26.62 -9.28
C ALA A 534 4.14 25.44 -9.83
N VAL A 535 2.84 25.38 -9.49
CA VAL A 535 2.04 24.16 -9.48
C VAL A 535 1.80 23.62 -10.89
N ALA A 536 2.49 22.53 -11.24
CA ALA A 536 2.00 21.58 -12.24
C ALA A 536 1.14 20.53 -11.52
N ASP A 537 -0.04 20.23 -12.08
CA ASP A 537 -0.90 19.15 -11.57
C ASP A 537 -0.21 17.80 -11.83
N ALA A 538 0.10 17.07 -10.76
CA ALA A 538 0.77 15.77 -10.86
C ALA A 538 -0.05 14.73 -11.63
N LEU A 539 -1.39 14.87 -11.67
CA LEU A 539 -2.25 14.02 -12.49
C LEU A 539 -2.15 14.37 -13.98
N GLU A 540 -1.88 15.63 -14.33
CA GLU A 540 -1.65 16.02 -15.73
C GLU A 540 -0.32 15.50 -16.26
N ASP A 541 0.72 15.50 -15.41
CA ASP A 541 2.08 15.05 -15.74
C ASP A 541 2.14 13.54 -16.08
N VAL A 542 1.21 12.75 -15.55
CA VAL A 542 1.08 11.31 -15.87
C VAL A 542 0.11 11.01 -17.02
N ASN A 543 -0.44 12.04 -17.67
CA ASN A 543 -1.40 11.84 -18.76
C ASN A 543 -0.77 11.29 -20.03
N ASN A 544 0.50 11.57 -20.29
CA ASN A 544 1.15 11.21 -21.53
C ASN A 544 2.44 10.45 -21.24
N THR A 545 2.54 9.21 -21.70
CA THR A 545 3.85 8.55 -21.82
C THR A 545 4.06 8.13 -23.28
N PRO A 546 4.97 8.79 -24.02
CA PRO A 546 5.21 8.44 -25.42
C PRO A 546 6.05 7.16 -25.60
N GLN A 547 6.53 6.55 -24.50
CA GLN A 547 7.50 5.45 -24.52
C GLN A 547 6.82 4.08 -24.41
N GLN A 548 7.36 3.09 -25.11
CA GLN A 548 6.93 1.71 -24.96
C GLN A 548 7.48 1.13 -23.65
N THR A 549 6.73 0.20 -23.02
CA THR A 549 7.18 -0.47 -21.78
C THR A 549 8.57 -1.08 -21.91
N GLN A 550 8.90 -1.65 -23.08
CA GLN A 550 10.21 -2.23 -23.34
C GLN A 550 11.33 -1.20 -23.26
N GLU A 551 11.12 0.01 -23.78
CA GLU A 551 12.09 1.10 -23.75
C GLU A 551 12.32 1.57 -22.30
N VAL A 552 11.25 1.69 -21.51
CA VAL A 552 11.33 2.04 -20.09
C VAL A 552 12.12 1.00 -19.30
N VAL A 553 11.82 -0.29 -19.51
CA VAL A 553 12.52 -1.40 -18.86
C VAL A 553 14.00 -1.44 -19.29
N GLN A 554 14.28 -1.27 -20.58
CA GLN A 554 15.63 -1.27 -21.10
C GLN A 554 16.45 -0.09 -20.56
N ALA A 555 15.88 1.12 -20.52
CA ALA A 555 16.52 2.29 -19.94
C ALA A 555 16.87 2.07 -18.46
N PHE A 556 15.95 1.48 -17.70
CA PHE A 556 16.19 1.12 -16.30
C PHE A 556 17.37 0.14 -16.14
N LEU A 557 17.41 -0.92 -16.95
CA LEU A 557 18.44 -1.97 -16.87
C LEU A 557 19.81 -1.49 -17.36
N LEU A 558 19.87 -0.69 -18.44
CA LEU A 558 21.13 -0.13 -18.95
C LEU A 558 21.78 0.83 -17.96
N ALA A 559 20.97 1.62 -17.26
CA ALA A 559 21.45 2.50 -16.19
C ALA A 559 21.97 1.75 -14.94
N GLN A 560 21.93 0.41 -14.91
CA GLN A 560 22.61 -0.42 -13.91
C GLN A 560 24.02 -0.85 -14.34
N ALA A 561 24.25 -1.01 -15.65
CA ALA A 561 25.54 -1.46 -16.20
C ALA A 561 26.62 -0.38 -16.12
N HIS A 562 26.21 0.88 -16.09
CA HIS A 562 27.08 2.00 -15.75
C HIS A 562 26.87 2.32 -14.27
N GLY A 563 27.79 1.85 -13.41
CA GLY A 563 27.84 2.24 -12.00
C GLY A 563 27.84 3.77 -11.85
N PRO A 564 27.51 4.32 -10.66
CA PRO A 564 27.14 5.71 -10.50
C PRO A 564 28.22 6.63 -11.07
N THR A 565 27.96 7.20 -12.25
CA THR A 565 28.69 8.37 -12.72
C THR A 565 28.29 9.49 -11.78
N ARG A 566 29.21 9.82 -10.86
CA ARG A 566 29.16 11.06 -10.10
C ARG A 566 28.81 12.18 -11.08
N PRO A 567 27.78 13.00 -10.85
CA PRO A 567 27.63 14.20 -11.63
C PRO A 567 28.83 15.08 -11.31
N CYS A 568 29.72 15.26 -12.28
CA CYS A 568 30.60 16.41 -12.29
C CYS A 568 29.71 17.65 -12.33
N LEU A 569 29.76 18.42 -11.25
CA LEU A 569 29.24 19.77 -11.18
C LEU A 569 29.90 20.60 -12.29
N ALA A 570 29.07 21.32 -13.04
CA ALA A 570 29.42 22.59 -13.66
C ALA A 570 28.42 23.63 -13.16
#